data_AF-A0A834R7D2-F1
#
_entry.id   AF-A0A834R7D2-F1
#
_cell.length_a   1.000
_cell.length_b   1.000
_cell.length_c   1.000
_cell.angle_alpha   90.00
_cell.angle_beta   90.00
_cell.angle_gamma   90.00
#
_symmetry.space_group_name_H-M   'P 1'
#
loop_
_entity.id
_entity.type
_entity.pdbx_description
1 polymer ?
#
loop_
_entity_poly.entity_id
_entity_poly.type
_entity_poly.pdbx_seq_one_letter_code
_entity_poly.pdbx_strand_id
1 'polypeptide(L)'
;MIINRSFCNVPKFLDALRAIPSQYILNRSPLIWRRHLILSEMISTSVNSDTKLIKPASKLICPPDDVRGMKVLDRESFRKTVSIPFLKIKTSNLVPVTRKLRPYLLKLKNFKSVQQLDISQEPNHDSLNKVFLNPDSFDAKIPQLIEELQTSNLISRSIEYESLELNYENFQYYDIFQSVFDEGALTSFSVIGHILHLNLRTHHLPYRKLIGQVLLDKINSCRLVVNKLDIINSTFRNFEMEILAQDDRDAQPNTNVSVCEAGIKFKFDFAKVYWNPRLSTERKRIIDLLNHKVDIVYDVFAGVGPFAVPIAKIRKCKVLANDLNPDAYHWLKENVALNKVENLVECFNLDGREFIKNQIKFDIIKQMEEFNGTNLNRRLHVLMNLPELALDFLKEFDGLLSSIENVHDKFVPDILVIHCYCFLRNISNPSEYLIDLVSSIFEYQIEPKDVMEISEVRKVSTNKLMFRFSFQLNKEILYRNRKNQSSNTSDLDDSNEKSKKLKTQ
;
A
#
# COMPACT_ATOMS: atom_id res chain seq x y z
N MET A 1 35.77 47.44 5.97
CA MET A 1 36.18 46.49 7.04
C MET A 1 35.32 45.25 6.86
N ILE A 2 35.65 44.31 5.95
CA ILE A 2 36.73 43.31 6.01
C ILE A 2 36.87 42.75 7.42
N ILE A 3 36.46 41.49 7.61
CA ILE A 3 37.34 40.38 8.04
C ILE A 3 36.71 39.04 7.62
N ASN A 4 37.55 38.27 6.92
CA ASN A 4 37.45 36.86 6.51
C ASN A 4 37.37 35.88 7.69
N ARG A 5 36.80 34.68 7.44
CA ARG A 5 37.36 33.33 7.72
C ARG A 5 36.26 32.27 7.50
N SER A 6 36.48 31.04 7.09
CA SER A 6 37.46 30.32 6.25
C SER A 6 36.83 28.93 6.06
N PHE A 7 36.83 28.41 4.83
CA PHE A 7 36.54 27.00 4.52
C PHE A 7 37.61 26.09 5.15
N CYS A 8 37.21 24.91 5.67
CA CYS A 8 37.98 23.66 5.60
C CYS A 8 37.23 22.43 6.18
N ASN A 9 37.17 21.37 5.36
CA ASN A 9 37.35 19.94 5.65
C ASN A 9 36.21 19.06 6.23
N VAL A 10 35.55 18.36 5.30
CA VAL A 10 35.05 16.96 5.42
C VAL A 10 36.23 16.04 5.10
N PRO A 11 36.67 15.08 5.96
CA PRO A 11 36.14 13.70 5.90
C PRO A 11 36.27 12.87 7.21
N LYS A 12 35.16 12.39 7.80
CA LYS A 12 35.15 11.33 8.83
C LYS A 12 33.86 10.49 8.84
N PHE A 13 33.41 10.01 7.68
CA PHE A 13 32.24 9.12 7.61
C PHE A 13 32.49 7.79 6.89
N LEU A 14 33.72 7.55 6.41
CA LEU A 14 34.08 6.33 5.67
C LEU A 14 34.88 5.28 6.48
N ASP A 15 35.29 5.58 7.71
CA ASP A 15 36.11 4.67 8.53
C ASP A 15 35.33 3.85 9.57
N ALA A 16 34.01 4.01 9.69
CA ALA A 16 33.20 3.25 10.66
C ALA A 16 32.54 1.97 10.08
N LEU A 17 32.75 1.66 8.79
CA LEU A 17 32.19 0.46 8.14
C LEU A 17 33.18 -0.71 8.00
N ARG A 18 34.31 -0.66 8.72
CA ARG A 18 35.29 -1.75 8.77
C ARG A 18 35.50 -2.24 10.20
N ALA A 19 34.48 -2.89 10.77
CA ALA A 19 34.68 -3.77 11.90
C ALA A 19 33.60 -4.87 11.95
N ILE A 20 34.08 -6.12 11.87
CA ILE A 20 33.50 -7.41 12.31
C ILE A 20 32.37 -8.05 11.45
N PRO A 21 32.26 -9.38 11.36
CA PRO A 21 33.00 -10.22 10.43
C PRO A 21 32.08 -11.06 9.50
N SER A 22 32.65 -11.45 8.37
CA SER A 22 32.05 -12.29 7.33
C SER A 22 31.82 -13.74 7.76
N GLN A 23 30.57 -14.16 7.90
CA GLN A 23 30.12 -15.53 7.66
C GLN A 23 28.61 -15.56 7.37
N TYR A 24 28.23 -16.28 6.31
CA TYR A 24 26.88 -16.45 5.71
C TYR A 24 26.39 -15.37 4.74
N ILE A 25 27.05 -15.31 3.56
CA ILE A 25 26.42 -14.85 2.31
C ILE A 25 26.45 -16.04 1.34
N LEU A 26 25.28 -16.60 1.02
CA LEU A 26 25.06 -17.26 -0.27
C LEU A 26 23.59 -17.12 -0.70
N ASN A 27 23.44 -16.55 -1.89
CA ASN A 27 22.33 -16.59 -2.85
C ASN A 27 21.02 -15.85 -2.53
N ARG A 28 20.92 -14.58 -2.98
CA ARG A 28 19.73 -14.03 -3.68
C ARG A 28 20.12 -13.05 -4.79
N SER A 29 19.44 -13.17 -5.93
CA SER A 29 19.65 -12.51 -7.22
C SER A 29 19.45 -10.98 -7.23
N PRO A 30 20.33 -10.17 -7.88
CA PRO A 30 20.20 -8.71 -7.95
C PRO A 30 19.64 -8.26 -9.31
N LEU A 31 18.31 -8.29 -9.51
CA LEU A 31 17.69 -7.74 -10.73
C LEU A 31 16.52 -6.76 -10.48
N ILE A 32 16.15 -6.52 -9.23
CA ILE A 32 14.97 -5.68 -8.90
C ILE A 32 15.36 -4.31 -8.32
N TRP A 33 16.60 -4.12 -7.86
CA TRP A 33 17.03 -2.87 -7.20
C TRP A 33 17.55 -1.76 -8.13
N ARG A 34 17.88 -2.06 -9.40
CA ARG A 34 18.38 -1.02 -10.34
C ARG A 34 17.31 -0.06 -10.87
N ARG A 35 16.02 -0.33 -10.65
CA ARG A 35 14.92 0.51 -11.17
C ARG A 35 14.37 1.53 -10.18
N HIS A 36 14.73 1.44 -8.90
CA HIS A 36 14.24 2.35 -7.86
C HIS A 36 15.24 3.45 -7.46
N LEU A 37 16.55 3.24 -7.63
CA LEU A 37 17.55 4.27 -7.31
C LEU A 37 17.62 5.43 -8.31
N ILE A 38 17.19 5.24 -9.57
CA ILE A 38 17.24 6.32 -10.59
C ILE A 38 16.14 7.38 -10.36
N LEU A 39 15.10 7.07 -9.58
CA LEU A 39 14.00 8.00 -9.30
C LEU A 39 14.18 8.80 -7.99
N SER A 40 15.07 8.39 -7.08
CA SER A 40 15.28 9.09 -5.80
C SER A 40 16.36 10.18 -5.86
N GLU A 41 17.31 10.10 -6.79
CA GLU A 41 18.36 11.13 -6.96
C GLU A 41 17.89 12.39 -7.71
N MET A 42 16.69 12.40 -8.30
CA MET A 42 16.15 13.57 -9.01
C MET A 42 15.26 14.51 -8.18
N ILE A 43 15.07 14.25 -6.88
CA ILE A 43 14.15 15.05 -6.04
C ILE A 43 14.88 15.94 -5.00
N SER A 44 16.22 15.93 -4.97
CA SER A 44 16.98 16.74 -4.02
C SER A 44 17.91 17.74 -4.71
N THR A 45 17.34 18.72 -5.43
CA THR A 45 17.97 20.04 -5.68
C THR A 45 16.99 20.97 -6.40
N SER A 46 16.29 21.85 -5.68
CA SER A 46 15.90 23.15 -6.24
C SER A 46 15.56 24.17 -5.14
N VAL A 47 16.55 24.96 -4.77
CA VAL A 47 16.34 26.34 -4.31
C VAL A 47 17.39 27.19 -5.02
N ASN A 48 17.06 27.69 -6.21
CA ASN A 48 17.11 29.12 -6.51
C ASN A 48 16.70 29.45 -7.96
N SER A 49 16.18 30.67 -8.04
CA SER A 49 15.60 31.50 -9.09
C SER A 49 16.15 31.43 -10.52
N ASP A 50 15.22 31.75 -11.44
CA ASP A 50 15.41 32.36 -12.75
C ASP A 50 16.18 31.55 -13.81
N THR A 51 15.47 30.57 -14.38
CA THR A 51 15.69 30.18 -15.78
C THR A 51 14.34 30.11 -16.48
N LYS A 52 14.15 30.99 -17.47
CA LYS A 52 13.07 30.86 -18.47
C LYS A 52 13.15 29.45 -19.05
N LEU A 53 12.15 28.64 -18.74
CA LEU A 53 11.96 27.28 -19.26
C LEU A 53 12.00 27.31 -20.79
N ILE A 54 13.11 26.86 -21.36
CA ILE A 54 13.18 26.46 -22.77
C ILE A 54 12.26 25.24 -22.88
N LYS A 55 11.09 25.41 -23.53
CA LYS A 55 10.18 24.29 -23.82
C LYS A 55 10.94 23.21 -24.58
N PRO A 56 10.98 21.95 -24.11
CA PRO A 56 11.47 20.85 -24.94
C PRO A 56 10.63 20.77 -26.22
N ALA A 57 11.24 20.37 -27.33
CA ALA A 57 10.54 20.16 -28.60
C ALA A 57 9.25 19.35 -28.36
N SER A 58 8.12 19.86 -28.85
CA SER A 58 6.80 19.27 -28.62
C SER A 58 6.80 17.80 -29.05
N LYS A 59 6.53 16.90 -28.10
CA LYS A 59 6.37 15.46 -28.33
C LYS A 59 5.36 15.24 -29.47
N LEU A 60 5.71 14.47 -30.49
CA LEU A 60 4.84 14.23 -31.64
C LEU A 60 3.75 13.21 -31.29
N ILE A 61 4.12 12.16 -30.55
CA ILE A 61 3.25 11.07 -30.12
C ILE A 61 2.59 11.44 -28.78
N CYS A 62 1.62 12.34 -28.86
CA CYS A 62 0.76 12.77 -27.77
C CYS A 62 -0.65 13.11 -28.30
N PRO A 63 -1.67 13.14 -27.43
CA PRO A 63 -2.97 13.71 -27.78
C PRO A 63 -2.87 15.15 -28.32
N PRO A 64 -3.84 15.62 -29.13
CA PRO A 64 -3.93 17.01 -29.57
C PRO A 64 -3.96 18.01 -28.42
N ASP A 65 -3.46 19.23 -28.63
CA ASP A 65 -3.50 20.29 -27.61
C ASP A 65 -4.93 20.79 -27.34
N ASP A 66 -5.84 20.65 -28.31
CA ASP A 66 -7.24 21.08 -28.22
C ASP A 66 -8.07 20.30 -27.19
N VAL A 67 -7.56 19.17 -26.67
CA VAL A 67 -8.22 18.41 -25.60
C VAL A 67 -8.00 19.03 -24.21
N ARG A 68 -7.18 20.08 -24.11
CA ARG A 68 -6.91 20.80 -22.86
C ARG A 68 -8.21 21.37 -22.27
N GLY A 69 -8.42 21.13 -20.98
CA GLY A 69 -9.60 21.62 -20.26
C GLY A 69 -10.89 20.82 -20.53
N MET A 70 -10.83 19.74 -21.30
CA MET A 70 -11.98 18.85 -21.58
C MET A 70 -12.54 18.26 -20.29
N LYS A 71 -13.83 18.50 -19.99
CA LYS A 71 -14.50 18.00 -18.77
C LYS A 71 -15.40 16.79 -19.01
N VAL A 72 -15.90 16.67 -20.24
CA VAL A 72 -16.73 15.55 -20.71
C VAL A 72 -15.94 14.85 -21.78
N LEU A 73 -15.77 13.53 -21.65
CA LEU A 73 -14.95 12.76 -22.58
C LEU A 73 -15.58 12.77 -23.98
N ASP A 74 -14.89 13.40 -24.92
CA ASP A 74 -15.11 13.20 -26.35
C ASP A 74 -13.92 12.46 -26.94
N ARG A 75 -14.16 11.23 -27.40
CA ARG A 75 -13.10 10.36 -27.95
C ARG A 75 -12.63 10.81 -29.33
N GLU A 76 -13.49 11.48 -30.10
CA GLU A 76 -13.17 11.93 -31.46
C GLU A 76 -12.17 13.10 -31.44
N SER A 77 -12.25 13.96 -30.41
CA SER A 77 -11.28 15.03 -30.16
C SER A 77 -9.82 14.55 -29.96
N PHE A 78 -9.58 13.24 -29.79
CA PHE A 78 -8.22 12.68 -29.69
C PHE A 78 -7.61 12.31 -31.04
N ARG A 79 -8.31 12.51 -32.16
CA ARG A 79 -7.75 12.22 -33.49
C ARG A 79 -6.61 13.15 -33.84
N LYS A 80 -5.49 12.59 -34.30
CA LYS A 80 -4.30 13.33 -34.73
C LYS A 80 -3.57 12.56 -35.83
N THR A 81 -3.37 13.20 -36.98
CA THR A 81 -2.54 12.63 -38.05
C THR A 81 -1.09 13.04 -37.84
N VAL A 82 -0.19 12.06 -37.79
CA VAL A 82 1.25 12.26 -37.62
C VAL A 82 2.04 11.53 -38.69
N SER A 83 3.18 12.10 -39.09
CA SER A 83 4.11 11.44 -40.01
C SER A 83 5.07 10.57 -39.22
N ILE A 84 5.02 9.25 -39.44
CA ILE A 84 5.80 8.26 -38.69
C ILE A 84 6.94 7.71 -39.55
N PRO A 85 8.19 7.74 -39.04
CA PRO A 85 9.32 7.11 -39.70
C PRO A 85 9.24 5.58 -39.63
N PHE A 86 9.54 4.90 -40.72
CA PHE A 86 9.67 3.45 -40.77
C PHE A 86 10.81 2.99 -41.69
N LEU A 87 11.26 1.75 -41.48
CA LEU A 87 12.26 1.07 -42.31
C LEU A 87 11.65 -0.14 -43.00
N LYS A 88 12.02 -0.36 -44.27
CA LYS A 88 11.71 -1.61 -44.99
C LYS A 88 12.82 -2.62 -44.79
N ILE A 89 12.49 -3.77 -44.22
CA ILE A 89 13.46 -4.80 -43.83
C ILE A 89 13.02 -6.16 -44.38
N LYS A 90 13.94 -6.85 -45.05
CA LYS A 90 13.79 -8.25 -45.46
C LYS A 90 13.52 -9.15 -44.25
N THR A 91 12.65 -10.13 -44.39
CA THR A 91 12.29 -11.03 -43.27
C THR A 91 13.51 -11.76 -42.73
N SER A 92 14.45 -12.16 -43.59
CA SER A 92 15.75 -12.74 -43.19
C SER A 92 16.56 -11.85 -42.22
N ASN A 93 16.45 -10.53 -42.33
CA ASN A 93 17.20 -9.55 -41.54
C ASN A 93 16.40 -8.98 -40.36
N LEU A 94 15.14 -9.38 -40.18
CA LEU A 94 14.24 -8.75 -39.20
C LEU A 94 14.75 -8.90 -37.76
N VAL A 95 15.18 -10.10 -37.36
CA VAL A 95 15.66 -10.40 -36.00
C VAL A 95 16.90 -9.57 -35.63
N PRO A 96 18.01 -9.60 -36.40
CA PRO A 96 19.21 -8.85 -36.04
C PRO A 96 18.97 -7.33 -36.02
N VAL A 97 18.13 -6.80 -36.91
CA VAL A 97 17.84 -5.36 -36.98
C VAL A 97 16.91 -4.90 -35.85
N THR A 98 15.80 -5.60 -35.62
CA THR A 98 14.84 -5.24 -34.55
C THR A 98 15.47 -5.33 -33.17
N ARG A 99 16.44 -6.24 -32.95
CA ARG A 99 17.21 -6.28 -31.70
C ARG A 99 17.98 -4.99 -31.45
N LYS A 100 18.59 -4.40 -32.49
CA LYS A 100 19.30 -3.12 -32.41
C LYS A 100 18.34 -1.93 -32.30
N LEU A 101 17.20 -1.97 -33.00
CA LEU A 101 16.22 -0.89 -33.03
C LEU A 101 15.20 -0.91 -31.88
N ARG A 102 15.21 -1.92 -31.01
CA ARG A 102 14.26 -2.10 -29.90
C ARG A 102 14.01 -0.85 -29.04
N PRO A 103 15.01 0.01 -28.73
CA PRO A 103 14.78 1.26 -27.98
C PRO A 103 13.93 2.27 -28.76
N TYR A 104 14.00 2.26 -30.08
CA TYR A 104 13.43 3.23 -30.99
C TYR A 104 12.13 2.76 -31.66
N LEU A 105 11.66 1.54 -31.39
CA LEU A 105 10.40 1.06 -31.98
C LEU A 105 9.20 1.90 -31.50
N LEU A 106 8.28 2.20 -32.43
CA LEU A 106 7.02 2.85 -32.10
C LEU A 106 6.14 1.92 -31.27
N LYS A 107 5.98 2.22 -29.97
CA LYS A 107 5.15 1.44 -29.05
C LYS A 107 3.85 2.20 -28.80
N LEU A 108 2.78 1.74 -29.43
CA LEU A 108 1.44 2.28 -29.28
C LEU A 108 0.46 1.15 -28.92
N LYS A 109 -0.59 1.47 -28.16
CA LYS A 109 -1.66 0.51 -27.91
C LYS A 109 -2.40 0.26 -29.23
N ASN A 110 -2.80 -0.99 -29.46
CA ASN A 110 -3.51 -1.42 -30.67
C ASN A 110 -2.76 -1.15 -31.99
N PHE A 111 -1.43 -1.07 -31.96
CA PHE A 111 -0.59 -0.88 -33.15
C PHE A 111 0.56 -1.88 -33.18
N LYS A 112 0.76 -2.56 -34.31
CA LYS A 112 1.89 -3.45 -34.52
C LYS A 112 3.06 -2.63 -35.08
N SER A 113 4.15 -2.53 -34.31
CA SER A 113 5.37 -1.82 -34.72
C SER A 113 6.09 -2.47 -35.91
N VAL A 114 5.82 -3.75 -36.17
CA VAL A 114 6.33 -4.50 -37.32
C VAL A 114 5.14 -5.02 -38.09
N GLN A 115 5.08 -4.70 -39.39
CA GLN A 115 3.98 -5.07 -40.28
C GLN A 115 4.55 -5.64 -41.57
N GLN A 116 4.03 -6.78 -42.00
CA GLN A 116 4.43 -7.38 -43.28
C GLN A 116 3.86 -6.53 -44.43
N LEU A 117 4.67 -6.30 -45.46
CA LEU A 117 4.21 -5.73 -46.72
C LEU A 117 3.67 -6.87 -47.58
N ASP A 118 2.36 -6.88 -47.82
CA ASP A 118 1.74 -7.77 -48.79
C ASP A 118 2.13 -7.32 -50.21
N ILE A 119 3.22 -7.88 -50.73
CA ILE A 119 3.52 -7.81 -52.16
C ILE A 119 2.91 -9.06 -52.78
N SER A 120 1.66 -8.92 -53.24
CA SER A 120 1.09 -9.88 -54.17
C SER A 120 1.90 -9.85 -55.47
N GLN A 121 2.35 -11.04 -55.88
CA GLN A 121 3.09 -11.36 -57.11
C GLN A 121 4.62 -11.13 -57.02
N GLU A 122 5.36 -12.14 -56.51
CA GLU A 122 6.47 -12.81 -57.23
C GLU A 122 6.88 -14.10 -56.47
N PRO A 123 7.15 -15.25 -57.13
CA PRO A 123 7.23 -16.55 -56.45
C PRO A 123 8.53 -16.82 -55.67
N ASN A 124 9.50 -15.90 -55.62
CA ASN A 124 10.87 -16.22 -55.15
C ASN A 124 11.63 -15.10 -54.41
N HIS A 125 10.96 -14.05 -53.91
CA HIS A 125 11.62 -12.98 -53.16
C HIS A 125 11.25 -12.95 -51.67
N ASP A 126 12.27 -12.81 -50.81
CA ASP A 126 12.13 -12.64 -49.36
C ASP A 126 11.17 -11.48 -49.04
N SER A 127 10.10 -11.77 -48.31
CA SER A 127 9.06 -10.79 -47.97
C SER A 127 9.63 -9.62 -47.17
N LEU A 128 9.09 -8.42 -47.39
CA LEU A 128 9.51 -7.20 -46.72
C LEU A 128 8.58 -6.89 -45.53
N ASN A 129 9.14 -6.27 -44.50
CA ASN A 129 8.42 -5.78 -43.33
C ASN A 129 8.68 -4.29 -43.15
N LYS A 130 7.64 -3.53 -42.82
CA LYS A 130 7.75 -2.18 -42.26
C LYS A 130 8.08 -2.30 -40.77
N VAL A 131 9.12 -1.62 -40.33
CA VAL A 131 9.48 -1.47 -38.91
C VAL A 131 9.34 0.01 -38.55
N PHE A 132 8.28 0.34 -37.82
CA PHE A 132 7.94 1.70 -37.41
C PHE A 132 8.78 2.14 -36.21
N LEU A 133 9.30 3.36 -36.29
CA LEU A 133 10.14 3.95 -35.26
C LEU A 133 9.40 5.10 -34.56
N ASN A 134 9.71 5.30 -33.29
CA ASN A 134 9.19 6.40 -32.49
C ASN A 134 10.02 7.66 -32.75
N PRO A 135 9.46 8.69 -33.41
CA PRO A 135 10.19 9.92 -33.69
C PRO A 135 10.62 10.64 -32.40
N ASP A 136 9.85 10.52 -31.31
CA ASP A 136 10.17 11.13 -30.02
C ASP A 136 11.34 10.44 -29.29
N SER A 137 11.81 9.30 -29.80
CA SER A 137 12.95 8.56 -29.24
C SER A 137 14.25 8.78 -30.02
N PHE A 138 14.23 9.60 -31.07
CA PHE A 138 15.42 9.84 -31.89
C PHE A 138 16.43 10.66 -31.10
N ASP A 139 17.59 10.06 -30.84
CA ASP A 139 18.74 10.71 -30.25
C ASP A 139 19.87 10.84 -31.28
N ALA A 140 21.02 11.37 -30.87
CA ALA A 140 22.17 11.53 -31.76
C ALA A 140 22.72 10.20 -32.33
N LYS A 141 22.30 9.04 -31.82
CA LYS A 141 22.81 7.72 -32.22
C LYS A 141 22.01 7.10 -33.35
N ILE A 142 20.74 7.49 -33.54
CA ILE A 142 19.89 6.87 -34.56
C ILE A 142 20.45 7.02 -35.99
N PRO A 143 21.00 8.17 -36.42
CA PRO A 143 21.51 8.30 -37.78
C PRO A 143 22.70 7.36 -38.03
N GLN A 144 23.64 7.31 -37.07
CA GLN A 144 24.81 6.42 -37.13
C GLN A 144 24.40 4.94 -37.13
N LEU A 145 23.42 4.57 -36.31
CA LEU A 145 22.89 3.20 -36.29
C LEU A 145 22.26 2.81 -37.64
N ILE A 146 21.55 3.73 -38.30
CA ILE A 146 20.95 3.47 -39.61
C ILE A 146 22.03 3.31 -40.68
N GLU A 147 23.07 4.13 -40.65
CA GLU A 147 24.23 4.03 -41.56
C GLU A 147 24.98 2.69 -41.39
N GLU A 148 25.19 2.24 -40.14
CA GLU A 148 25.77 0.92 -39.85
C GLU A 148 24.91 -0.23 -40.41
N LEU A 149 23.59 -0.12 -40.27
CA LEU A 149 22.65 -1.12 -40.79
C LEU A 149 22.62 -1.16 -42.33
N GLN A 150 22.82 -0.01 -42.98
CA GLN A 150 22.96 0.07 -44.44
C GLN A 150 24.28 -0.53 -44.90
N THR A 151 25.39 -0.17 -44.26
CA THR A 151 26.74 -0.67 -44.60
C THR A 151 26.85 -2.18 -44.45
N SER A 152 26.13 -2.76 -43.49
CA SER A 152 26.06 -4.21 -43.26
C SER A 152 25.07 -4.96 -44.18
N ASN A 153 24.49 -4.29 -45.19
CA ASN A 153 23.47 -4.84 -46.10
C ASN A 153 22.22 -5.41 -45.38
N LEU A 154 21.94 -4.95 -44.16
CA LEU A 154 20.80 -5.41 -43.37
C LEU A 154 19.49 -4.69 -43.76
N ILE A 155 19.59 -3.46 -44.26
CA ILE A 155 18.47 -2.65 -44.77
C ILE A 155 18.78 -2.09 -46.16
N SER A 156 17.77 -1.98 -47.02
CA SER A 156 17.94 -1.61 -48.43
C SER A 156 17.67 -0.14 -48.75
N ARG A 157 17.10 0.63 -47.82
CA ARG A 157 16.67 2.03 -48.01
C ARG A 157 16.88 2.87 -46.75
N SER A 158 16.90 4.19 -46.91
CA SER A 158 16.83 5.17 -45.82
C SER A 158 15.45 5.17 -45.15
N ILE A 159 15.30 5.92 -44.05
CA ILE A 159 14.00 6.09 -43.36
C ILE A 159 12.96 6.60 -44.38
N GLU A 160 11.85 5.88 -44.49
CA GLU A 160 10.65 6.32 -45.19
C GLU A 160 9.62 6.83 -44.16
N TYR A 161 8.62 7.59 -44.61
CA TYR A 161 7.59 8.15 -43.74
C TYR A 161 6.21 7.74 -44.22
N GLU A 162 5.31 7.49 -43.27
CA GLU A 162 3.92 7.14 -43.53
C GLU A 162 2.99 7.96 -42.63
N SER A 163 1.86 8.38 -43.18
CA SER A 163 0.83 9.08 -42.43
C SER A 163 0.07 8.08 -41.56
N LEU A 164 0.09 8.30 -40.24
CA LEU A 164 -0.63 7.49 -39.27
C LEU A 164 -1.65 8.37 -38.56
N GLU A 165 -2.91 7.96 -38.59
CA GLU A 165 -3.96 8.56 -37.77
C GLU A 165 -3.94 7.92 -36.37
N LEU A 166 -3.57 8.71 -35.37
CA LEU A 166 -3.72 8.35 -33.97
C LEU A 166 -5.13 8.73 -33.49
N ASN A 167 -5.69 7.94 -32.59
CA ASN A 167 -6.96 8.23 -31.93
C ASN A 167 -6.91 7.85 -30.45
N TYR A 168 -8.03 8.02 -29.75
CA TYR A 168 -8.18 7.72 -28.32
C TYR A 168 -7.65 6.33 -27.94
N GLU A 169 -7.80 5.30 -28.78
CA GLU A 169 -7.37 3.93 -28.49
C GLU A 169 -5.86 3.74 -28.46
N ASN A 170 -5.10 4.63 -29.09
CA ASN A 170 -3.64 4.54 -29.11
C ASN A 170 -2.99 5.09 -27.82
N PHE A 171 -3.70 5.95 -27.08
CA PHE A 171 -3.18 6.64 -25.89
C PHE A 171 -3.48 5.89 -24.59
N GLN A 172 -2.53 5.95 -23.66
CA GLN A 172 -2.75 5.48 -22.29
C GLN A 172 -3.49 6.54 -21.48
N TYR A 173 -4.09 6.13 -20.36
CA TYR A 173 -4.81 7.05 -19.47
C TYR A 173 -3.92 8.21 -18.99
N TYR A 174 -2.62 7.98 -18.75
CA TYR A 174 -1.71 9.03 -18.29
C TYR A 174 -1.39 10.04 -19.40
N ASP A 175 -1.29 9.62 -20.67
CA ASP A 175 -1.11 10.52 -21.81
C ASP A 175 -2.35 11.41 -21.94
N ILE A 176 -3.53 10.82 -21.84
CA ILE A 176 -4.82 11.52 -21.90
C ILE A 176 -4.92 12.57 -20.79
N PHE A 177 -4.68 12.18 -19.53
CA PHE A 177 -4.76 13.09 -18.40
C PHE A 177 -3.73 14.21 -18.46
N GLN A 178 -2.50 13.91 -18.88
CA GLN A 178 -1.46 14.91 -19.06
C GLN A 178 -1.83 15.95 -20.13
N SER A 179 -2.54 15.56 -21.18
CA SER A 179 -3.05 16.45 -22.23
C SER A 179 -4.38 17.13 -21.90
N VAL A 180 -5.17 16.61 -20.97
CA VAL A 180 -6.45 17.22 -20.53
C VAL A 180 -6.31 18.22 -19.36
N PHE A 181 -5.57 17.91 -18.28
CA PHE A 181 -5.46 18.78 -17.09
C PHE A 181 -4.51 19.98 -17.20
N ASP A 182 -5.04 21.19 -17.11
CA ASP A 182 -4.27 22.45 -17.12
C ASP A 182 -3.03 22.43 -16.21
N GLU A 183 -3.21 21.95 -14.98
CA GLU A 183 -2.15 21.82 -13.99
C GLU A 183 -2.32 20.55 -13.15
N GLY A 184 -1.18 19.97 -12.75
CA GLY A 184 -1.13 18.84 -11.83
C GLY A 184 -1.33 17.47 -12.48
N ALA A 185 -0.68 16.46 -11.91
CA ALA A 185 -0.91 15.06 -12.26
C ALA A 185 -2.08 14.50 -11.46
N LEU A 186 -2.82 13.55 -12.05
CA LEU A 186 -3.86 12.81 -11.33
C LEU A 186 -3.27 12.19 -10.05
N THR A 187 -4.03 12.24 -8.96
CA THR A 187 -3.71 11.49 -7.75
C THR A 187 -3.63 9.99 -8.04
N SER A 188 -2.68 9.30 -7.40
CA SER A 188 -2.61 7.85 -7.51
C SER A 188 -3.90 7.19 -7.03
N PHE A 189 -4.29 6.10 -7.70
CA PHE A 189 -5.46 5.30 -7.37
C PHE A 189 -5.04 3.95 -6.79
N SER A 190 -5.98 3.28 -6.12
CA SER A 190 -5.80 1.90 -5.63
C SER A 190 -6.69 0.96 -6.43
N VAL A 191 -6.18 -0.23 -6.73
CA VAL A 191 -6.96 -1.30 -7.38
C VAL A 191 -7.43 -2.28 -6.31
N ILE A 192 -8.74 -2.52 -6.25
CA ILE A 192 -9.38 -3.48 -5.35
C ILE A 192 -10.25 -4.38 -6.21
N GLY A 193 -9.69 -5.51 -6.66
CA GLY A 193 -10.38 -6.40 -7.59
C GLY A 193 -10.66 -5.68 -8.91
N HIS A 194 -11.94 -5.58 -9.28
CA HIS A 194 -12.39 -4.80 -10.44
C HIS A 194 -12.70 -3.33 -10.13
N ILE A 195 -12.51 -2.87 -8.89
CA ILE A 195 -12.79 -1.49 -8.49
C ILE A 195 -11.51 -0.65 -8.51
N LEU A 196 -11.58 0.55 -9.08
CA LEU A 196 -10.56 1.58 -8.95
C LEU A 196 -11.04 2.65 -7.97
N HIS A 197 -10.23 2.88 -6.93
CA HIS A 197 -10.53 3.82 -5.86
C HIS A 197 -9.58 5.02 -5.91
N LEU A 198 -10.14 6.21 -6.11
CA LEU A 198 -9.46 7.50 -6.18
C LEU A 198 -9.69 8.36 -4.95
N ASN A 199 -8.81 9.35 -4.77
CA ASN A 199 -8.99 10.44 -3.81
C ASN A 199 -8.75 11.75 -4.57
N LEU A 200 -9.77 12.21 -5.31
CA LEU A 200 -9.65 13.38 -6.18
C LEU A 200 -9.41 14.65 -5.36
N ARG A 201 -8.44 15.46 -5.80
CA ARG A 201 -8.21 16.82 -5.27
C ARG A 201 -9.24 17.78 -5.87
N THR A 202 -9.45 18.91 -5.19
CA THR A 202 -10.43 19.94 -5.58
C THR A 202 -10.31 20.37 -7.05
N HIS A 203 -9.10 20.57 -7.58
CA HIS A 203 -8.88 20.96 -8.99
C HIS A 203 -9.20 19.85 -10.00
N HIS A 204 -9.25 18.58 -9.59
CA HIS A 204 -9.63 17.46 -10.46
C HIS A 204 -11.14 17.16 -10.41
N LEU A 205 -11.88 17.69 -9.42
CA LEU A 205 -13.33 17.47 -9.30
C LEU A 205 -14.15 17.90 -10.52
N PRO A 206 -13.80 18.97 -11.26
CA PRO A 206 -14.48 19.30 -12.53
C PRO A 206 -14.32 18.23 -13.61
N TYR A 207 -13.26 17.42 -13.55
CA TYR A 207 -12.91 16.39 -14.52
C TYR A 207 -13.38 14.99 -14.11
N ARG A 208 -14.07 14.84 -12.96
CA ARG A 208 -14.31 13.54 -12.31
C ARG A 208 -15.01 12.50 -13.19
N LYS A 209 -15.98 12.91 -14.03
CA LYS A 209 -16.66 12.01 -14.97
C LYS A 209 -15.73 11.54 -16.10
N LEU A 210 -14.95 12.45 -16.68
CA LEU A 210 -13.92 12.10 -17.67
C LEU A 210 -12.88 11.16 -17.07
N ILE A 211 -12.40 11.44 -15.86
CA ILE A 211 -11.43 10.59 -15.16
C ILE A 211 -12.01 9.18 -14.96
N GLY A 212 -13.25 9.10 -14.48
CA GLY A 212 -13.97 7.83 -14.32
C GLY A 212 -14.00 7.04 -15.61
N GLN A 213 -14.49 7.64 -16.70
CA GLN A 213 -14.66 6.95 -17.97
C GLN A 213 -13.33 6.55 -18.60
N VAL A 214 -12.31 7.41 -18.56
CA VAL A 214 -10.99 7.09 -19.11
C VAL A 214 -10.35 5.92 -18.37
N LEU A 215 -10.44 5.88 -17.04
CA LEU A 215 -9.89 4.77 -16.26
C LEU A 215 -10.65 3.47 -16.53
N LEU A 216 -11.97 3.53 -16.63
CA LEU A 216 -12.81 2.38 -16.99
C LEU A 216 -12.44 1.81 -18.38
N ASP A 217 -12.30 2.68 -19.39
CA ASP A 217 -11.95 2.28 -20.76
C ASP A 217 -10.53 1.71 -20.86
N LYS A 218 -9.56 2.30 -20.15
CA LYS A 218 -8.14 2.01 -20.35
C LYS A 218 -7.59 0.90 -19.45
N ILE A 219 -8.27 0.57 -18.35
CA ILE A 219 -7.84 -0.47 -17.42
C ILE A 219 -8.77 -1.69 -17.58
N ASN A 220 -8.32 -2.68 -18.33
CA ASN A 220 -9.13 -3.83 -18.76
C ASN A 220 -9.80 -4.63 -17.61
N SER A 221 -9.22 -4.63 -16.40
CA SER A 221 -9.80 -5.34 -15.25
C SER A 221 -10.82 -4.51 -14.48
N CYS A 222 -10.95 -3.21 -14.79
CA CYS A 222 -11.84 -2.30 -14.10
C CYS A 222 -13.28 -2.49 -14.60
N ARG A 223 -14.23 -2.47 -13.66
CA ARG A 223 -15.67 -2.41 -13.94
C ARG A 223 -16.38 -1.31 -13.14
N LEU A 224 -15.70 -0.72 -12.16
CA LEU A 224 -16.25 0.35 -11.34
C LEU A 224 -15.13 1.30 -10.91
N VAL A 225 -15.36 2.59 -11.09
CA VAL A 225 -14.43 3.65 -10.66
C VAL A 225 -15.14 4.51 -9.63
N VAL A 226 -14.54 4.63 -8.45
CA VAL A 226 -15.10 5.38 -7.33
C VAL A 226 -14.12 6.42 -6.81
N ASN A 227 -14.66 7.53 -6.33
CA ASN A 227 -13.95 8.53 -5.56
C ASN A 227 -14.32 8.40 -4.09
N LYS A 228 -13.32 8.48 -3.22
CA LYS A 228 -13.53 8.57 -1.78
C LYS A 228 -14.10 9.94 -1.43
N LEU A 229 -15.17 9.95 -0.64
CA LEU A 229 -15.62 11.16 0.05
C LEU A 229 -14.93 11.23 1.42
N ASP A 230 -14.54 12.44 1.85
CA ASP A 230 -13.73 12.66 3.07
C ASP A 230 -14.45 12.30 4.38
N ILE A 231 -15.72 11.90 4.30
CA ILE A 231 -16.52 11.48 5.45
C ILE A 231 -16.33 9.96 5.65
N ILE A 232 -15.50 9.60 6.63
CA ILE A 232 -15.55 8.26 7.22
C ILE A 232 -16.74 8.29 8.19
N ASN A 233 -17.91 7.88 7.72
CA ASN A 233 -19.09 7.77 8.56
C ASN A 233 -19.03 6.46 9.37
N SER A 234 -19.20 6.59 10.69
CA SER A 234 -19.57 5.56 11.67
C SER A 234 -18.52 4.56 12.18
N THR A 235 -18.90 3.94 13.31
CA THR A 235 -18.27 2.86 14.09
C THR A 235 -17.58 1.78 13.26
N PHE A 236 -18.07 1.50 12.04
CA PHE A 236 -17.57 0.42 11.18
C PHE A 236 -16.49 0.85 10.17
N ARG A 237 -16.08 2.13 10.17
CA ARG A 237 -15.03 2.68 9.29
C ARG A 237 -15.31 2.53 7.78
N ASN A 238 -16.58 2.47 7.40
CA ASN A 238 -16.99 2.53 6.00
C ASN A 238 -16.90 3.99 5.50
N PHE A 239 -16.57 4.18 4.24
CA PHE A 239 -16.53 5.52 3.64
C PHE A 239 -17.55 5.62 2.53
N GLU A 240 -18.16 6.79 2.40
CA GLU A 240 -19.06 7.06 1.29
C GLU A 240 -18.26 7.19 -0.01
N MET A 241 -18.79 6.58 -1.06
CA MET A 241 -18.16 6.51 -2.37
C MET A 241 -19.03 7.24 -3.39
N GLU A 242 -18.43 8.19 -4.10
CA GLU A 242 -19.02 8.73 -5.32
C GLU A 242 -18.62 7.82 -6.48
N ILE A 243 -19.61 7.32 -7.22
CA ILE A 243 -19.34 6.56 -8.45
C ILE A 243 -18.99 7.54 -9.56
N LEU A 244 -17.80 7.36 -10.16
CA LEU A 244 -17.33 8.17 -11.26
C LEU A 244 -17.67 7.57 -12.62
N ALA A 245 -17.58 6.24 -12.73
CA ALA A 245 -17.96 5.46 -13.91
C ALA A 245 -18.22 4.00 -13.52
N GLN A 246 -19.06 3.32 -14.29
CA GLN A 246 -19.39 1.91 -14.12
C GLN A 246 -19.47 1.22 -15.48
N ASP A 247 -19.24 -0.08 -15.49
CA ASP A 247 -19.40 -0.92 -16.67
C ASP A 247 -20.88 -1.10 -17.02
N ASP A 248 -21.26 -0.83 -18.26
CA ASP A 248 -22.65 -0.93 -18.72
C ASP A 248 -23.22 -2.36 -18.65
N ARG A 249 -22.35 -3.38 -18.54
CA ARG A 249 -22.77 -4.77 -18.35
C ARG A 249 -23.36 -5.03 -16.96
N ASP A 250 -23.05 -4.17 -15.99
CA ASP A 250 -23.56 -4.27 -14.63
C ASP A 250 -24.84 -3.44 -14.48
N ALA A 251 -25.96 -4.11 -14.18
CA ALA A 251 -27.25 -3.45 -13.97
C ALA A 251 -27.24 -2.50 -12.75
N GLN A 252 -26.36 -2.75 -11.79
CA GLN A 252 -26.15 -1.96 -10.57
C GLN A 252 -24.66 -1.94 -10.20
N PRO A 253 -24.17 -0.91 -9.49
CA PRO A 253 -22.78 -0.84 -9.05
C PRO A 253 -22.38 -2.07 -8.24
N ASN A 254 -21.44 -2.87 -8.76
CA ASN A 254 -20.97 -4.07 -8.08
C ASN A 254 -19.78 -3.76 -7.17
N THR A 255 -20.02 -3.75 -5.86
CA THR A 255 -19.00 -3.50 -4.83
C THR A 255 -18.41 -4.79 -4.24
N ASN A 256 -18.91 -5.97 -4.63
CA ASN A 256 -18.40 -7.27 -4.20
C ASN A 256 -17.14 -7.66 -4.97
N VAL A 257 -15.99 -7.48 -4.35
CA VAL A 257 -14.68 -7.70 -4.96
C VAL A 257 -14.10 -9.07 -4.64
N SER A 258 -13.21 -9.53 -5.52
CA SER A 258 -12.28 -10.61 -5.24
C SER A 258 -10.85 -10.10 -5.40
N VAL A 259 -10.02 -10.25 -4.37
CA VAL A 259 -8.63 -9.80 -4.37
C VAL A 259 -7.69 -10.94 -4.02
N CYS A 260 -6.45 -10.86 -4.50
CA CYS A 260 -5.39 -11.79 -4.15
C CYS A 260 -4.22 -11.02 -3.56
N GLU A 261 -3.85 -11.31 -2.32
CA GLU A 261 -2.69 -10.73 -1.67
C GLU A 261 -1.77 -11.84 -1.17
N ALA A 262 -0.50 -11.82 -1.60
CA ALA A 262 0.49 -12.84 -1.26
C ALA A 262 0.01 -14.29 -1.50
N GLY A 263 -0.81 -14.51 -2.54
CA GLY A 263 -1.37 -15.81 -2.89
C GLY A 263 -2.63 -16.21 -2.10
N ILE A 264 -3.09 -15.37 -1.17
CA ILE A 264 -4.33 -15.56 -0.40
C ILE A 264 -5.46 -14.83 -1.09
N LYS A 265 -6.57 -15.53 -1.31
CA LYS A 265 -7.75 -14.96 -1.95
C LYS A 265 -8.70 -14.41 -0.89
N PHE A 266 -9.25 -13.22 -1.13
CA PHE A 266 -10.29 -12.63 -0.30
C PHE A 266 -11.47 -12.21 -1.16
N LYS A 267 -12.66 -12.36 -0.61
CA LYS A 267 -13.91 -11.80 -1.11
C LYS A 267 -14.51 -10.89 -0.06
N PHE A 268 -15.05 -9.77 -0.49
CA PHE A 268 -15.79 -8.86 0.37
C PHE A 268 -16.56 -7.80 -0.41
N ASP A 269 -17.56 -7.22 0.24
CA ASP A 269 -18.24 -6.01 -0.22
C ASP A 269 -17.42 -4.77 0.19
N PHE A 270 -16.74 -4.15 -0.76
CA PHE A 270 -15.87 -3.00 -0.52
C PHE A 270 -16.62 -1.77 0.03
N ALA A 271 -17.94 -1.68 -0.19
CA ALA A 271 -18.75 -0.60 0.38
C ALA A 271 -19.04 -0.77 1.87
N LYS A 272 -18.98 -2.01 2.37
CA LYS A 272 -19.42 -2.35 3.73
C LYS A 272 -18.30 -2.70 4.69
N VAL A 273 -17.07 -2.81 4.20
CA VAL A 273 -15.91 -3.19 5.03
C VAL A 273 -14.70 -2.33 4.72
N TYR A 274 -13.82 -2.17 5.72
CA TYR A 274 -12.53 -1.53 5.53
C TYR A 274 -11.52 -2.47 4.87
N TRP A 275 -10.95 -2.05 3.73
CA TRP A 275 -9.81 -2.71 3.09
C TRP A 275 -8.76 -1.70 2.64
N ASN A 276 -7.48 -2.00 2.92
CA ASN A 276 -6.36 -1.16 2.48
C ASN A 276 -5.22 -2.01 1.88
N PRO A 277 -5.00 -1.96 0.55
CA PRO A 277 -3.94 -2.71 -0.12
C PRO A 277 -2.54 -2.19 0.20
N ARG A 278 -2.41 -0.94 0.69
CA ARG A 278 -1.11 -0.33 1.05
C ARG A 278 -0.52 -0.90 2.35
N LEU A 279 -1.28 -1.70 3.09
CA LEU A 279 -0.82 -2.38 4.31
C LEU A 279 -0.26 -3.79 4.03
N SER A 280 -0.13 -4.21 2.77
CA SER A 280 0.33 -5.55 2.40
C SER A 280 1.75 -5.86 2.88
N THR A 281 2.67 -4.89 2.83
CA THR A 281 4.04 -5.03 3.33
C THR A 281 4.07 -5.20 4.85
N GLU A 282 3.24 -4.45 5.57
CA GLU A 282 3.15 -4.55 7.03
C GLU A 282 2.51 -5.86 7.48
N ARG A 283 1.47 -6.31 6.78
CA ARG A 283 0.89 -7.64 7.01
C ARG A 283 1.92 -8.73 6.84
N LYS A 284 2.65 -8.69 5.71
CA LYS A 284 3.76 -9.61 5.44
C LYS A 284 4.79 -9.60 6.57
N ARG A 285 5.15 -8.42 7.09
CA ARG A 285 6.14 -8.30 8.18
C ARG A 285 5.70 -9.02 9.45
N ILE A 286 4.46 -8.83 9.90
CA ILE A 286 3.92 -9.56 11.05
C ILE A 286 3.86 -11.06 10.76
N ILE A 287 3.36 -11.47 9.60
CA ILE A 287 3.29 -12.89 9.23
C ILE A 287 4.70 -13.50 9.27
N ASP A 288 5.71 -12.81 8.76
CA ASP A 288 7.11 -13.28 8.72
C ASP A 288 7.78 -13.30 10.10
N LEU A 289 7.27 -12.56 11.09
CA LEU A 289 7.75 -12.57 12.48
C LEU A 289 7.33 -13.84 13.24
N LEU A 290 6.16 -14.40 12.93
CA LEU A 290 5.54 -15.47 13.73
C LEU A 290 6.25 -16.82 13.60
N ASN A 291 6.37 -17.51 14.72
CA ASN A 291 6.84 -18.88 14.79
C ASN A 291 5.73 -19.86 14.41
N HIS A 292 5.83 -20.37 13.19
CA HIS A 292 4.90 -21.30 12.55
C HIS A 292 4.62 -22.62 13.29
N LYS A 293 5.35 -22.95 14.35
CA LYS A 293 5.16 -24.21 15.09
C LYS A 293 4.33 -24.05 16.35
N VAL A 294 4.37 -22.86 16.97
CA VAL A 294 3.98 -22.74 18.38
C VAL A 294 3.15 -21.50 18.68
N ASP A 295 3.25 -20.44 17.88
CA ASP A 295 2.61 -19.17 18.19
C ASP A 295 1.10 -19.21 17.96
N ILE A 296 0.40 -18.44 18.79
CA ILE A 296 -1.06 -18.22 18.72
C ILE A 296 -1.31 -16.74 18.54
N VAL A 297 -2.29 -16.39 17.72
CA VAL A 297 -2.61 -15.00 17.38
C VAL A 297 -4.03 -14.64 17.74
N TYR A 298 -4.21 -13.48 18.36
CA TYR A 298 -5.49 -12.86 18.65
C TYR A 298 -5.61 -11.60 17.80
N ASP A 299 -6.47 -11.60 16.78
CA ASP A 299 -6.72 -10.45 15.92
C ASP A 299 -8.00 -9.74 16.37
N VAL A 300 -7.85 -8.63 17.10
CA VAL A 300 -8.96 -7.95 17.79
C VAL A 300 -9.89 -7.21 16.83
N PHE A 301 -9.34 -6.77 15.68
CA PHE A 301 -10.02 -5.97 14.66
C PHE A 301 -9.71 -6.53 13.26
N ALA A 302 -10.09 -7.79 13.06
CA ALA A 302 -9.69 -8.61 11.95
C ALA A 302 -10.24 -8.14 10.60
N GLY A 303 -11.31 -7.33 10.56
CA GLY A 303 -12.02 -7.01 9.34
C GLY A 303 -12.40 -8.28 8.59
N VAL A 304 -12.01 -8.37 7.32
CA VAL A 304 -12.23 -9.55 6.46
C VAL A 304 -11.15 -10.63 6.60
N GLY A 305 -10.25 -10.49 7.59
CA GLY A 305 -9.18 -11.43 7.91
C GLY A 305 -7.84 -11.27 7.19
N PRO A 306 -7.36 -10.07 6.81
CA PRO A 306 -6.12 -9.95 6.05
C PRO A 306 -4.87 -10.26 6.88
N PHE A 307 -4.94 -10.28 8.22
CA PHE A 307 -3.92 -10.92 9.07
C PHE A 307 -4.29 -12.36 9.39
N ALA A 308 -5.49 -12.59 9.93
CA ALA A 308 -5.92 -13.90 10.41
C ALA A 308 -5.77 -15.04 9.39
N VAL A 309 -6.30 -14.86 8.17
CA VAL A 309 -6.29 -15.89 7.13
C VAL A 309 -4.87 -16.25 6.67
N PRO A 310 -3.98 -15.31 6.28
CA PRO A 310 -2.61 -15.67 5.89
C PRO A 310 -1.79 -16.24 7.03
N ILE A 311 -1.98 -15.77 8.28
CA ILE A 311 -1.30 -16.35 9.45
C ILE A 311 -1.66 -17.83 9.57
N ALA A 312 -2.95 -18.17 9.56
CA ALA A 312 -3.39 -19.57 9.60
C ALA A 312 -2.93 -20.36 8.35
N LYS A 313 -3.02 -19.77 7.15
CA LYS A 313 -2.72 -20.48 5.91
C LYS A 313 -1.23 -20.76 5.73
N ILE A 314 -0.39 -19.75 5.95
CA ILE A 314 1.05 -19.74 5.64
C ILE A 314 1.85 -20.20 6.86
N ARG A 315 1.53 -19.69 8.06
CA ARG A 315 2.24 -20.02 9.29
C ARG A 315 1.63 -21.18 10.05
N LYS A 316 0.42 -21.64 9.72
CA LYS A 316 -0.26 -22.73 10.43
C LYS A 316 -0.50 -22.45 11.92
N CYS A 317 -0.44 -21.18 12.32
CA CYS A 317 -0.75 -20.76 13.68
C CYS A 317 -2.26 -20.81 13.92
N LYS A 318 -2.65 -21.11 15.16
CA LYS A 318 -4.03 -20.92 15.63
C LYS A 318 -4.31 -19.41 15.71
N VAL A 319 -5.50 -19.01 15.27
CA VAL A 319 -5.93 -17.61 15.29
C VAL A 319 -7.35 -17.51 15.87
N LEU A 320 -7.56 -16.60 16.82
CA LEU A 320 -8.90 -16.12 17.15
C LEU A 320 -9.04 -14.73 16.52
N ALA A 321 -10.02 -14.56 15.65
CA ALA A 321 -10.20 -13.37 14.84
C ALA A 321 -11.57 -12.74 15.13
N ASN A 322 -11.57 -11.49 15.57
CA ASN A 322 -12.76 -10.75 15.95
C ASN A 322 -12.92 -9.50 15.09
N ASP A 323 -14.15 -9.16 14.73
CA ASP A 323 -14.46 -7.81 14.26
C ASP A 323 -15.85 -7.38 14.72
N LEU A 324 -16.03 -6.11 15.04
CA LEU A 324 -17.32 -5.56 15.47
C LEU A 324 -18.31 -5.45 14.31
N ASN A 325 -17.85 -5.21 13.08
CA ASN A 325 -18.70 -5.05 11.92
C ASN A 325 -19.26 -6.42 11.46
N PRO A 326 -20.59 -6.64 11.46
CA PRO A 326 -21.19 -7.91 11.07
C PRO A 326 -20.93 -8.28 9.60
N ASP A 327 -20.84 -7.31 8.68
CA ASP A 327 -20.47 -7.58 7.29
C ASP A 327 -19.02 -8.04 7.19
N ALA A 328 -18.11 -7.43 7.95
CA ALA A 328 -16.71 -7.85 7.99
C ALA A 328 -16.57 -9.26 8.58
N TYR A 329 -17.30 -9.57 9.65
CA TYR A 329 -17.35 -10.91 10.24
C TYR A 329 -17.92 -11.96 9.28
N HIS A 330 -19.00 -11.63 8.54
CA HIS A 330 -19.52 -12.51 7.50
C HIS A 330 -18.43 -12.86 6.49
N TRP A 331 -17.75 -11.84 5.94
CA TRP A 331 -16.67 -12.04 4.98
C TRP A 331 -15.42 -12.70 5.58
N LEU A 332 -15.12 -12.49 6.85
CA LEU A 332 -14.06 -13.20 7.57
C LEU A 332 -14.32 -14.71 7.54
N LYS A 333 -15.53 -15.15 7.88
CA LYS A 333 -15.91 -16.58 7.82
C LYS A 333 -15.83 -17.14 6.41
N GLU A 334 -16.37 -16.41 5.43
CA GLU A 334 -16.28 -16.79 4.02
C GLU A 334 -14.83 -16.92 3.55
N ASN A 335 -13.95 -16.00 3.97
CA ASN A 335 -12.54 -16.02 3.59
C ASN A 335 -11.74 -17.12 4.29
N VAL A 336 -12.08 -17.46 5.54
CA VAL A 336 -11.55 -18.60 6.26
C VAL A 336 -11.89 -19.90 5.52
N ALA A 337 -13.15 -20.07 5.12
CA ALA A 337 -13.61 -21.22 4.34
C ALA A 337 -12.98 -21.26 2.93
N LEU A 338 -12.97 -20.13 2.23
CA LEU A 338 -12.37 -19.98 0.89
C LEU A 338 -10.90 -20.43 0.86
N ASN A 339 -10.17 -20.20 1.95
CA ASN A 339 -8.76 -20.55 2.06
C ASN A 339 -8.50 -21.88 2.78
N LYS A 340 -9.54 -22.61 3.20
CA LYS A 340 -9.46 -23.91 3.86
C LYS A 340 -8.62 -23.87 5.14
N VAL A 341 -8.97 -22.98 6.06
CA VAL A 341 -8.29 -22.79 7.36
C VAL A 341 -9.26 -22.74 8.54
N GLU A 342 -10.47 -23.30 8.37
CA GLU A 342 -11.53 -23.38 9.37
C GLU A 342 -11.07 -24.07 10.66
N ASN A 343 -10.13 -25.03 10.54
CA ASN A 343 -9.58 -25.76 11.67
C ASN A 343 -8.53 -24.96 12.48
N LEU A 344 -8.11 -23.80 11.98
CA LEU A 344 -7.08 -22.96 12.61
C LEU A 344 -7.59 -21.56 12.97
N VAL A 345 -8.73 -21.13 12.44
CA VAL A 345 -9.28 -19.79 12.68
C VAL A 345 -10.65 -19.88 13.31
N GLU A 346 -10.76 -19.37 14.53
CA GLU A 346 -12.04 -19.18 15.21
C GLU A 346 -12.49 -17.72 15.03
N CYS A 347 -13.72 -17.51 14.56
CA CYS A 347 -14.21 -16.19 14.15
C CYS A 347 -15.27 -15.68 15.14
N PHE A 348 -15.15 -14.42 15.55
CA PHE A 348 -16.03 -13.75 16.51
C PHE A 348 -16.59 -12.44 15.96
N ASN A 349 -17.79 -12.05 16.43
CA ASN A 349 -18.39 -10.76 16.16
C ASN A 349 -18.79 -10.09 17.47
N LEU A 350 -17.81 -9.52 18.16
CA LEU A 350 -17.95 -8.90 19.47
C LEU A 350 -17.30 -7.50 19.46
N ASP A 351 -17.67 -6.69 20.46
CA ASP A 351 -16.85 -5.53 20.79
C ASP A 351 -15.43 -5.97 21.18
N GLY A 352 -14.42 -5.21 20.76
CA GLY A 352 -13.02 -5.57 21.01
C GLY A 352 -12.68 -5.70 22.49
N ARG A 353 -13.35 -4.93 23.37
CA ARG A 353 -13.15 -5.02 24.83
C ARG A 353 -13.72 -6.33 25.38
N GLU A 354 -14.91 -6.73 24.92
CA GLU A 354 -15.52 -8.01 25.29
C GLU A 354 -14.70 -9.19 24.77
N PHE A 355 -14.19 -9.09 23.54
CA PHE A 355 -13.31 -10.10 22.97
C PHE A 355 -12.03 -10.29 23.81
N ILE A 356 -11.39 -9.19 24.26
CA ILE A 356 -10.21 -9.24 25.12
C ILE A 356 -10.55 -9.87 26.48
N LYS A 357 -11.58 -9.35 27.16
CA LYS A 357 -11.95 -9.77 28.53
C LYS A 357 -12.45 -11.20 28.64
N ASN A 358 -13.08 -11.71 27.58
CA ASN A 358 -13.73 -13.00 27.60
C ASN A 358 -12.93 -14.02 26.79
N GLN A 359 -12.83 -13.84 25.47
CA GLN A 359 -12.28 -14.85 24.56
C GLN A 359 -10.75 -14.97 24.69
N ILE A 360 -10.02 -13.85 24.65
CA ILE A 360 -8.57 -13.87 24.81
C ILE A 360 -8.20 -14.34 26.21
N LYS A 361 -8.84 -13.81 27.27
CA LYS A 361 -8.63 -14.27 28.64
C LYS A 361 -8.82 -15.78 28.78
N PHE A 362 -9.94 -16.30 28.28
CA PHE A 362 -10.26 -17.72 28.37
C PHE A 362 -9.23 -18.58 27.64
N ASP A 363 -8.83 -18.20 26.41
CA ASP A 363 -7.82 -18.98 25.68
C ASP A 363 -6.45 -18.90 26.35
N ILE A 364 -6.04 -17.75 26.90
CA ILE A 364 -4.81 -17.63 27.68
C ILE A 364 -4.82 -18.59 28.87
N ILE A 365 -5.90 -18.63 29.64
CA ILE A 365 -6.05 -19.55 30.79
C ILE A 365 -5.95 -21.00 30.32
N LYS A 366 -6.67 -21.35 29.26
CA LYS A 366 -6.60 -22.69 28.66
C LYS A 366 -5.17 -23.06 28.24
N GLN A 367 -4.46 -22.13 27.59
CA GLN A 367 -3.07 -22.35 27.18
C GLN A 367 -2.12 -22.50 28.37
N MET A 368 -2.41 -21.85 29.51
CA MET A 368 -1.69 -22.03 30.77
C MET A 368 -1.90 -23.43 31.34
N GLU A 369 -3.16 -23.87 31.42
CA GLU A 369 -3.54 -25.17 31.99
C GLU A 369 -3.03 -26.35 31.16
N GLU A 370 -3.05 -26.22 29.82
CA GLU A 370 -2.57 -27.25 28.89
C GLU A 370 -1.03 -27.28 28.76
N PHE A 371 -0.31 -26.36 29.41
CA PHE A 371 1.14 -26.25 29.26
C PHE A 371 1.88 -27.41 29.94
N ASN A 372 2.46 -28.29 29.12
CA ASN A 372 3.15 -29.50 29.56
C ASN A 372 4.69 -29.38 29.63
N GLY A 373 5.25 -28.17 29.52
CA GLY A 373 6.71 -27.95 29.52
C GLY A 373 7.38 -28.02 28.14
N THR A 374 6.63 -28.22 27.06
CA THR A 374 7.13 -28.16 25.67
C THR A 374 6.83 -26.80 25.02
N ASN A 375 7.49 -26.47 23.90
CA ASN A 375 7.27 -25.21 23.17
C ASN A 375 7.61 -23.94 23.98
N LEU A 376 8.76 -23.96 24.67
CA LEU A 376 9.23 -22.86 25.54
C LEU A 376 9.38 -21.50 24.82
N ASN A 377 9.45 -21.51 23.49
CA ASN A 377 9.56 -20.31 22.64
C ASN A 377 8.21 -19.83 22.09
N ARG A 378 7.08 -20.39 22.55
CA ARG A 378 5.74 -19.95 22.17
C ARG A 378 5.51 -18.50 22.60
N ARG A 379 4.94 -17.71 21.69
CA ARG A 379 4.39 -16.39 21.97
C ARG A 379 2.90 -16.32 21.65
N LEU A 380 2.20 -15.48 22.40
CA LEU A 380 0.81 -15.13 22.20
C LEU A 380 0.77 -13.70 21.65
N HIS A 381 0.35 -13.53 20.40
CA HIS A 381 0.40 -12.24 19.72
C HIS A 381 -0.99 -11.61 19.66
N VAL A 382 -1.16 -10.43 20.25
CA VAL A 382 -2.38 -9.62 20.09
C VAL A 382 -2.15 -8.59 19.00
N LEU A 383 -2.95 -8.64 17.94
CA LEU A 383 -2.94 -7.66 16.86
C LEU A 383 -4.10 -6.67 17.04
N MET A 384 -3.78 -5.38 17.13
CA MET A 384 -4.79 -4.31 17.29
C MET A 384 -4.68 -3.29 16.15
N ASN A 385 -5.16 -3.66 14.96
CA ASN A 385 -5.14 -2.80 13.76
C ASN A 385 -6.35 -1.84 13.66
N LEU A 386 -6.51 -1.00 14.69
CA LEU A 386 -7.49 0.09 14.75
C LEU A 386 -6.77 1.39 15.12
N PRO A 387 -6.00 2.01 14.22
CA PRO A 387 -4.99 3.00 14.62
C PRO A 387 -5.51 4.29 15.27
N GLU A 388 -6.80 4.58 15.13
CA GLU A 388 -7.41 5.74 15.80
C GLU A 388 -7.75 5.44 17.27
N LEU A 389 -8.05 4.18 17.63
CA LEU A 389 -8.59 3.83 18.95
C LEU A 389 -7.82 2.69 19.66
N ALA A 390 -6.88 2.01 19.02
CA ALA A 390 -6.27 0.79 19.55
C ALA A 390 -5.61 0.99 20.94
N LEU A 391 -5.05 2.17 21.19
CA LEU A 391 -4.48 2.51 22.51
C LEU A 391 -5.53 2.48 23.62
N ASP A 392 -6.79 2.83 23.34
CA ASP A 392 -7.88 2.84 24.32
C ASP A 392 -8.31 1.43 24.75
N PHE A 393 -7.91 0.39 24.01
CA PHE A 393 -8.17 -1.02 24.34
C PHE A 393 -7.07 -1.61 25.23
N LEU A 394 -5.92 -0.94 25.37
CA LEU A 394 -4.81 -1.43 26.20
C LEU A 394 -5.22 -1.61 27.66
N LYS A 395 -6.04 -0.71 28.21
CA LYS A 395 -6.54 -0.80 29.59
C LYS A 395 -7.31 -2.10 29.89
N GLU A 396 -7.84 -2.77 28.87
CA GLU A 396 -8.56 -4.04 29.07
C GLU A 396 -7.62 -5.21 29.42
N PHE A 397 -6.31 -5.03 29.24
CA PHE A 397 -5.30 -5.99 29.67
C PHE A 397 -4.86 -5.78 31.13
N ASP A 398 -5.15 -4.62 31.74
CA ASP A 398 -4.81 -4.36 33.14
C ASP A 398 -5.70 -5.18 34.07
N GLY A 399 -5.07 -6.03 34.89
CA GLY A 399 -5.78 -6.96 35.77
C GLY A 399 -6.57 -8.05 35.02
N LEU A 400 -6.30 -8.28 33.73
CA LEU A 400 -7.02 -9.27 32.92
C LEU A 400 -7.04 -10.66 33.58
N LEU A 401 -5.92 -11.02 34.21
CA LEU A 401 -5.69 -12.31 34.86
C LEU A 401 -5.74 -12.22 36.41
N SER A 402 -6.25 -11.12 36.97
CA SER A 402 -6.21 -10.88 38.42
C SER A 402 -7.04 -11.88 39.25
N SER A 403 -7.99 -12.56 38.61
CA SER A 403 -8.87 -13.57 39.22
C SER A 403 -8.25 -14.97 39.29
N ILE A 404 -7.02 -15.16 38.80
CA ILE A 404 -6.34 -16.45 38.80
C ILE A 404 -5.52 -16.58 40.08
N GLU A 405 -5.99 -17.40 41.01
CA GLU A 405 -5.29 -17.71 42.26
C GLU A 405 -4.33 -18.89 42.00
N ASN A 406 -3.04 -18.73 42.36
CA ASN A 406 -1.90 -19.65 42.09
C ASN A 406 -1.19 -19.48 40.74
N VAL A 407 -0.50 -18.35 40.59
CA VAL A 407 0.40 -18.04 39.45
C VAL A 407 1.80 -18.67 39.65
N HIS A 408 2.05 -19.32 40.78
CA HIS A 408 3.39 -19.78 41.15
C HIS A 408 3.75 -21.10 40.43
N ASP A 409 4.74 -20.96 39.55
CA ASP A 409 5.45 -21.99 38.79
C ASP A 409 4.65 -22.75 37.72
N LYS A 410 4.31 -22.03 36.63
CA LYS A 410 4.82 -22.29 35.26
C LYS A 410 4.26 -21.30 34.22
N PHE A 411 5.18 -20.60 33.56
CA PHE A 411 5.18 -20.24 32.12
C PHE A 411 4.76 -18.85 31.59
N VAL A 412 3.72 -18.15 32.05
CA VAL A 412 3.02 -17.23 31.11
C VAL A 412 3.34 -15.73 31.02
N PRO A 413 4.11 -15.02 31.86
CA PRO A 413 4.12 -13.57 31.69
C PRO A 413 5.01 -13.01 30.59
N ASP A 414 5.96 -13.77 30.05
CA ASP A 414 6.90 -13.26 29.04
C ASP A 414 6.50 -13.59 27.59
N ILE A 415 5.30 -14.14 27.38
CA ILE A 415 4.88 -14.63 26.06
C ILE A 415 3.85 -13.73 25.36
N LEU A 416 3.15 -12.84 26.10
CA LEU A 416 2.11 -11.99 25.51
C LEU A 416 2.73 -10.75 24.87
N VAL A 417 2.66 -10.69 23.55
CA VAL A 417 3.17 -9.58 22.73
C VAL A 417 1.98 -8.82 22.17
N ILE A 418 1.91 -7.52 22.46
CA ILE A 418 0.91 -6.62 21.88
C ILE A 418 1.53 -5.90 20.69
N HIS A 419 0.86 -5.98 19.54
CA HIS A 419 1.13 -5.20 18.34
C HIS A 419 0.05 -4.14 18.18
N CYS A 420 0.28 -2.97 18.77
CA CYS A 420 -0.66 -1.86 18.76
C CYS A 420 -0.34 -0.90 17.60
N TYR A 421 -1.29 -0.70 16.69
CA TYR A 421 -1.16 0.32 15.66
C TYR A 421 -1.75 1.63 16.14
N CYS A 422 -1.11 2.76 15.85
CA CYS A 422 -1.60 4.09 16.24
C CYS A 422 -1.22 5.16 15.22
N PHE A 423 -1.87 6.31 15.30
CA PHE A 423 -1.47 7.49 14.55
C PHE A 423 -0.78 8.53 15.42
N LEU A 424 0.37 9.03 14.96
CA LEU A 424 1.08 10.14 15.60
C LEU A 424 1.08 11.36 14.69
N ARG A 425 1.05 12.56 15.31
CA ARG A 425 1.07 13.85 14.61
C ARG A 425 2.14 14.75 15.19
N ASN A 426 3.03 15.25 14.33
CA ASN A 426 4.06 16.25 14.68
C ASN A 426 4.93 15.87 15.90
N ILE A 427 5.23 14.59 16.10
CA ILE A 427 6.08 14.12 17.21
C ILE A 427 7.53 13.99 16.72
N SER A 428 8.45 14.66 17.42
CA SER A 428 9.89 14.64 17.12
C SER A 428 10.58 13.34 17.56
N ASN A 429 10.20 12.79 18.72
CA ASN A 429 10.69 11.50 19.22
C ASN A 429 9.52 10.51 19.43
N PRO A 430 9.06 9.82 18.36
CA PRO A 430 7.94 8.88 18.45
C PRO A 430 8.16 7.76 19.47
N SER A 431 9.41 7.32 19.66
CA SER A 431 9.74 6.19 20.52
C SER A 431 9.50 6.51 22.00
N GLU A 432 10.10 7.59 22.48
CA GLU A 432 9.94 8.07 23.86
C GLU A 432 8.46 8.41 24.14
N TYR A 433 7.82 9.14 23.22
CA TYR A 433 6.41 9.49 23.35
C TYR A 433 5.49 8.28 23.49
N LEU A 434 5.69 7.22 22.69
CA LEU A 434 4.86 6.02 22.76
C LEU A 434 5.10 5.23 24.06
N ILE A 435 6.34 5.16 24.53
CA ILE A 435 6.67 4.53 25.81
C ILE A 435 5.97 5.27 26.95
N ASP A 436 6.09 6.59 27.01
CA ASP A 436 5.47 7.42 28.04
C ASP A 436 3.94 7.34 28.01
N LEU A 437 3.35 7.37 26.81
CA LEU A 437 1.91 7.28 26.62
C LEU A 437 1.36 5.93 27.08
N VAL A 438 1.98 4.82 26.67
CA VAL A 438 1.55 3.49 27.10
C VAL A 438 1.81 3.28 28.58
N SER A 439 2.91 3.82 29.12
CA SER A 439 3.19 3.78 30.55
C SER A 439 2.13 4.50 31.37
N SER A 440 1.68 5.65 30.86
CA SER A 440 0.59 6.43 31.48
C SER A 440 -0.75 5.69 31.41
N ILE A 441 -1.07 5.04 30.29
CA ILE A 441 -2.32 4.25 30.13
C ILE A 441 -2.37 3.10 31.14
N PHE A 442 -1.24 2.42 31.36
CA PHE A 442 -1.17 1.32 32.32
C PHE A 442 -0.89 1.77 33.75
N GLU A 443 -0.60 3.06 34.00
CA GLU A 443 -0.08 3.51 35.31
C GLU A 443 1.10 2.60 35.75
N TYR A 444 2.00 2.30 34.81
CA TYR A 444 3.12 1.37 34.96
C TYR A 444 4.25 1.78 34.04
N GLN A 445 5.48 1.86 34.55
CA GLN A 445 6.62 2.22 33.70
C GLN A 445 6.95 1.08 32.73
N ILE A 446 6.75 1.29 31.43
CA ILE A 446 7.22 0.39 30.38
C ILE A 446 8.72 0.63 30.21
N GLU A 447 9.51 -0.42 30.37
CA GLU A 447 10.95 -0.33 30.25
C GLU A 447 11.40 -0.56 28.79
N PRO A 448 12.52 0.03 28.34
CA PRO A 448 13.02 -0.18 26.98
C PRO A 448 13.24 -1.66 26.61
N LYS A 449 13.52 -2.53 27.59
CA LYS A 449 13.67 -3.98 27.40
C LYS A 449 12.36 -4.70 27.03
N ASP A 450 11.22 -4.12 27.39
CA ASP A 450 9.88 -4.68 27.10
C ASP A 450 9.43 -4.31 25.68
N VAL A 451 10.04 -3.26 25.10
CA VAL A 451 9.78 -2.83 23.73
C VAL A 451 10.49 -3.73 22.75
N MET A 452 9.72 -4.40 21.90
CA MET A 452 10.27 -5.25 20.84
C MET A 452 10.61 -4.46 19.59
N GLU A 453 9.68 -3.61 19.15
CA GLU A 453 9.86 -2.83 17.93
C GLU A 453 8.89 -1.65 17.87
N ILE A 454 9.42 -0.48 17.50
CA ILE A 454 8.62 0.69 17.12
C ILE A 454 8.90 0.95 15.66
N SER A 455 7.85 0.94 14.84
CA SER A 455 8.02 1.01 13.40
C SER A 455 7.03 1.94 12.75
N GLU A 456 7.55 2.84 11.93
CA GLU A 456 6.75 3.65 11.02
C GLU A 456 6.21 2.74 9.89
N VAL A 457 4.90 2.58 9.86
CA VAL A 457 4.20 1.72 8.90
C VAL A 457 3.98 2.46 7.58
N ARG A 458 3.49 3.70 7.65
CA ARG A 458 3.26 4.55 6.47
C ARG A 458 2.97 6.00 6.85
N LYS A 459 3.20 6.89 5.90
CA LYS A 459 2.62 8.24 5.89
C LYS A 459 1.12 8.21 5.53
N VAL A 460 0.30 8.87 6.34
CA VAL A 460 -1.17 8.95 6.17
C VAL A 460 -1.56 10.26 5.51
N SER A 461 -1.02 11.36 6.02
CA SER A 461 -1.11 12.71 5.44
C SER A 461 0.18 13.48 5.77
N THR A 462 0.29 14.75 5.36
CA THR A 462 1.51 15.57 5.53
C THR A 462 2.08 15.50 6.95
N ASN A 463 1.20 15.50 7.96
CA ASN A 463 1.54 15.59 9.39
C ASN A 463 1.01 14.41 10.21
N LYS A 464 0.56 13.32 9.57
CA LYS A 464 0.02 12.13 10.26
C LYS A 464 0.76 10.89 9.76
N LEU A 465 1.47 10.23 10.65
CA LEU A 465 2.15 8.96 10.41
C LEU A 465 1.42 7.84 11.14
N MET A 466 1.44 6.64 10.57
CA MET A 466 0.96 5.42 11.20
C MET A 466 2.16 4.66 11.76
N PHE A 467 2.11 4.34 13.05
CA PHE A 467 3.12 3.55 13.73
C PHE A 467 2.53 2.21 14.19
N ARG A 468 3.42 1.22 14.34
CA ARG A 468 3.17 0.02 15.13
C ARG A 468 4.12 0.03 16.33
N PHE A 469 3.54 -0.09 17.51
CA PHE A 469 4.23 -0.27 18.77
C PHE A 469 4.08 -1.73 19.21
N SER A 470 5.16 -2.50 19.11
CA SER A 470 5.24 -3.90 19.54
C SER A 470 5.97 -3.98 20.88
N PHE A 471 5.31 -4.51 21.90
CA PHE A 471 5.90 -4.67 23.23
C PHE A 471 5.37 -5.90 23.94
N GLN A 472 6.15 -6.41 24.87
CA GLN A 472 5.79 -7.52 25.74
C GLN A 472 5.06 -6.98 26.97
N LEU A 473 3.91 -7.56 27.29
CA LEU A 473 3.13 -7.08 28.42
C LEU A 473 3.62 -7.71 29.73
N ASN A 474 3.91 -6.88 30.73
CA ASN A 474 4.45 -7.33 32.00
C ASN A 474 3.39 -8.04 32.87
N LYS A 475 3.83 -9.05 33.63
CA LYS A 475 3.02 -9.78 34.62
C LYS A 475 2.35 -8.86 35.65
N GLU A 476 3.05 -7.82 36.06
CA GLU A 476 2.56 -6.87 37.06
C GLU A 476 1.35 -6.07 36.57
N ILE A 477 1.20 -5.92 35.25
CA ILE A 477 0.00 -5.34 34.64
C ILE A 477 -1.11 -6.40 34.59
N LEU A 478 -0.82 -7.59 34.05
CA LEU A 478 -1.83 -8.64 33.83
C LEU A 478 -2.52 -9.13 35.12
N TYR A 479 -1.76 -9.24 36.21
CA TYR A 479 -2.25 -9.80 37.48
C TYR A 479 -2.62 -8.72 38.51
N ARG A 480 -2.62 -7.44 38.13
CA ARG A 480 -2.91 -6.34 39.05
C ARG A 480 -4.33 -6.45 39.62
N ASN A 481 -4.44 -6.42 40.95
CA ASN A 481 -5.74 -6.36 41.64
C ASN A 481 -6.12 -4.90 41.95
N ARG A 482 -6.96 -4.29 41.12
CA ARG A 482 -7.49 -2.92 41.38
C ARG A 482 -8.66 -2.88 42.39
N LYS A 483 -9.11 -4.03 42.93
CA LYS A 483 -10.32 -4.13 43.79
C LYS A 483 -10.27 -3.38 45.14
N ASN A 484 -9.14 -2.77 45.53
CA ASN A 484 -8.98 -2.07 46.82
C ASN A 484 -8.84 -0.54 46.74
N GLN A 485 -8.93 0.09 45.56
CA GLN A 485 -8.75 1.55 45.44
C GLN A 485 -10.04 2.36 45.33
N SER A 486 -11.19 1.75 45.05
CA SER A 486 -12.48 2.44 44.93
C SER A 486 -13.27 2.56 46.24
N SER A 487 -12.77 2.06 47.38
CA SER A 487 -13.45 2.11 48.68
C SER A 487 -12.98 3.23 49.61
N ASN A 488 -11.98 4.04 49.21
CA ASN A 488 -11.45 5.14 50.05
C ASN A 488 -11.87 6.54 49.57
N THR A 489 -12.72 6.65 48.54
CA THR A 489 -13.21 7.94 48.03
C THR A 489 -14.67 8.23 48.40
N SER A 490 -15.38 7.33 49.09
CA SER A 490 -16.77 7.58 49.53
C SER A 490 -16.89 8.38 50.83
N ASP A 491 -15.81 8.56 51.60
CA ASP A 491 -15.88 9.20 52.93
C ASP A 491 -15.50 10.69 52.94
N LEU A 492 -15.24 11.29 51.77
CA LEU A 492 -14.88 12.71 51.63
C LEU A 492 -15.97 13.59 51.00
N ASP A 493 -16.96 13.00 50.33
CA ASP A 493 -18.02 13.77 49.64
C ASP A 493 -19.18 14.20 50.54
N ASP A 494 -19.37 13.59 51.71
CA ASP A 494 -20.50 13.87 52.61
C ASP A 494 -20.31 15.16 53.46
N SER A 495 -19.14 15.79 53.37
CA SER A 495 -18.82 17.04 54.07
C SER A 495 -19.01 18.31 53.24
N ASN A 496 -19.20 18.19 51.92
CA ASN A 496 -19.31 19.34 51.00
C ASN A 496 -20.75 19.70 50.57
N GLU A 497 -21.75 18.85 50.85
CA GLU A 497 -23.16 19.14 50.49
C GLU A 497 -23.90 20.03 51.51
N LYS A 498 -23.43 20.15 52.76
CA LYS A 498 -24.06 21.04 53.76
C LYS A 498 -23.71 22.52 53.58
N SER A 499 -22.71 22.85 52.77
CA SER A 499 -22.19 24.23 52.61
C SER A 499 -22.85 25.02 51.47
N LYS A 500 -23.62 24.37 50.59
CA LYS A 500 -24.21 25.01 49.38
C LYS A 500 -25.70 25.35 49.47
N LYS A 501 -26.40 25.01 50.55
CA LYS A 501 -27.85 25.29 50.72
C LYS A 501 -28.20 26.60 51.44
N LEU A 502 -27.23 27.49 51.74
CA LEU A 502 -27.50 28.73 52.49
C LEU A 502 -27.26 30.05 51.74
N LYS A 503 -27.08 30.04 50.40
CA LYS A 503 -26.89 31.29 49.63
C LYS A 503 -27.70 31.30 48.33
N THR A 504 -29.02 31.33 48.47
CA THR A 504 -29.94 31.91 47.49
C THR A 504 -31.24 32.26 48.21
N GLN A 505 -31.22 33.41 48.88
CA GLN A 505 -32.36 34.29 49.14
C GLN A 505 -31.92 35.70 48.78
#